data_AF-A0A4U0V2D8-F1
#
_entry.id   AF-A0A4U0V2D8-F1
#
_cell.length_a   1.000
_cell.length_b   1.000
_cell.length_c   1.000
_cell.angle_alpha   90.00
_cell.angle_beta   90.00
_cell.angle_gamma   90.00
#
_symmetry.space_group_name_H-M   'P 1'
#
loop_
_entity.id
_entity.type
_entity.pdbx_description
1 polymer ?
#
loop_
_entity_poly.entity_id
_entity_poly.type
_entity_poly.pdbx_seq_one_letter_code
_entity_poly.pdbx_strand_id
1 'polypeptide(L)'
;MVRTRVRRVGSAGVGAGEMRCIVVEEALLLPAKTGPPPRRPAINGQQSSLVSYARPASSGGTARSPLKKVLTQKGKTLHLFTPEDVEAHTPCSIIHNFLPQDVAGALLRELLAEAPSFTKDTFQLFDRTVESPHSMRFYVDSLGEAQEQKTKYVYNGSYISDVAQTTPEMLKVSALVRAAVNEEIQHRTRRFHPDGRKLKFQSPEKWQPNASFVNSYDGPKESVGYHSDQLTYLGPRAVIGSLSLGVAREFRVRRIVPKVDAPSADSQGQIAIHLPHNSLLVMHAEMQEEWKHSVAPAQAIDPHPLAGNKRLNVTYRCYKEYLHPNYTPRCKCDVPAVLRCVQKRAATRGRYMWMCHSGYTPGQTGCSYFEWAAFDDDGRPPWAEGYQGNANLPASGREAP
;
A
#
# COMPACT_ATOMS: atom_id res chain seq x y z
N MET A 1 0.03 34.84 -47.04
CA MET A 1 -0.18 36.26 -47.44
C MET A 1 -1.58 36.37 -48.05
N VAL A 2 -2.28 37.50 -47.90
CA VAL A 2 -3.74 37.58 -48.10
C VAL A 2 -4.15 37.87 -49.56
N ARG A 3 -5.19 37.21 -50.06
CA ARG A 3 -6.10 37.76 -51.07
C ARG A 3 -7.53 37.25 -50.92
N THR A 4 -8.36 38.02 -50.24
CA THR A 4 -9.78 37.76 -49.97
C THR A 4 -10.63 37.96 -51.22
N ARG A 5 -11.70 37.18 -51.40
CA ARG A 5 -12.82 37.53 -52.30
C ARG A 5 -14.15 37.22 -51.62
N VAL A 6 -14.95 38.26 -51.40
CA VAL A 6 -16.27 38.15 -50.74
C VAL A 6 -17.37 38.13 -51.81
N ARG A 7 -18.38 37.27 -51.62
CA ARG A 7 -19.73 37.47 -52.16
C ARG A 7 -20.75 37.29 -51.03
N ARG A 8 -21.88 37.99 -51.15
CA ARG A 8 -23.00 38.03 -50.20
C ARG A 8 -24.31 37.71 -50.96
N VAL A 9 -25.45 37.75 -50.24
CA VAL A 9 -26.81 37.39 -50.68
C VAL A 9 -27.02 35.86 -50.67
N GLY A 10 -28.14 35.29 -50.19
CA GLY A 10 -29.38 35.90 -49.68
C GLY A 10 -29.91 35.25 -48.39
N SER A 11 -31.18 35.52 -48.05
CA SER A 11 -31.77 35.27 -46.72
C SER A 11 -32.92 34.26 -46.71
N ALA A 12 -33.05 33.55 -45.59
CA ALA A 12 -34.28 33.00 -44.98
C ALA A 12 -35.12 31.97 -45.77
N GLY A 13 -35.51 30.89 -45.07
CA GLY A 13 -36.51 29.92 -45.51
C GLY A 13 -36.73 28.85 -44.44
N VAL A 14 -37.97 28.72 -43.94
CA VAL A 14 -38.39 27.66 -43.02
C VAL A 14 -39.14 26.60 -43.82
N GLY A 15 -38.90 25.32 -43.55
CA GLY A 15 -39.64 24.23 -44.16
C GLY A 15 -39.33 22.87 -43.54
N ALA A 16 -40.30 22.30 -42.84
CA ALA A 16 -40.28 20.87 -42.49
C ALA A 16 -40.89 20.07 -43.66
N GLY A 17 -40.42 18.84 -43.86
CA GLY A 17 -40.93 17.96 -44.91
C GLY A 17 -40.57 16.50 -44.65
N GLU A 18 -41.52 15.74 -44.08
CA GLU A 18 -41.48 14.27 -44.15
C GLU A 18 -41.71 13.84 -45.60
N MET A 19 -40.93 12.86 -46.09
CA MET A 19 -41.35 12.05 -47.22
C MET A 19 -40.75 10.64 -47.15
N ARG A 20 -41.62 9.63 -47.24
CA ARG A 20 -41.27 8.20 -47.28
C ARG A 20 -41.25 7.70 -48.73
N CYS A 21 -40.24 6.90 -49.07
CA CYS A 21 -40.16 5.90 -50.16
C CYS A 21 -38.80 5.18 -49.96
N ILE A 22 -38.60 3.85 -50.02
CA ILE A 22 -39.09 2.76 -50.88
C ILE A 22 -38.80 3.02 -52.37
N VAL A 23 -38.17 2.13 -53.17
CA VAL A 23 -37.51 0.83 -52.87
C VAL A 23 -36.01 1.09 -52.56
N VAL A 24 -34.93 0.40 -52.97
CA VAL A 24 -34.65 -0.81 -53.80
C VAL A 24 -33.46 -1.56 -53.17
N GLU A 25 -33.34 -2.87 -53.39
CA GLU A 25 -32.11 -3.65 -53.17
C GLU A 25 -31.66 -4.24 -54.51
N GLU A 26 -30.46 -3.90 -54.99
CA GLU A 26 -29.86 -4.47 -56.21
C GLU A 26 -28.38 -4.77 -55.96
N ALA A 27 -27.97 -6.02 -56.23
CA ALA A 27 -26.63 -6.52 -55.93
C ALA A 27 -25.80 -6.69 -57.20
N LEU A 28 -24.67 -5.98 -57.28
CA LEU A 28 -23.64 -6.20 -58.30
C LEU A 28 -22.29 -6.52 -57.65
N LEU A 29 -21.79 -7.70 -57.96
CA LEU A 29 -20.49 -8.22 -57.53
C LEU A 29 -19.34 -7.61 -58.34
N LEU A 30 -18.19 -7.35 -57.71
CA LEU A 30 -16.80 -7.42 -58.23
C LEU A 30 -15.82 -6.74 -57.24
N PRO A 31 -14.52 -7.04 -57.27
CA PRO A 31 -13.89 -8.31 -56.94
C PRO A 31 -13.09 -8.24 -55.62
N ALA A 32 -12.61 -9.37 -55.12
CA ALA A 32 -11.83 -9.43 -53.88
C ALA A 32 -10.50 -8.65 -53.96
N LYS A 33 -10.20 -7.85 -52.94
CA LYS A 33 -8.84 -7.34 -52.63
C LYS A 33 -8.47 -7.69 -51.19
N THR A 34 -7.32 -8.32 -51.02
CA THR A 34 -6.81 -8.77 -49.72
C THR A 34 -6.27 -7.60 -48.90
N GLY A 35 -6.97 -7.24 -47.82
CA GLY A 35 -6.45 -6.40 -46.75
C GLY A 35 -6.46 -7.15 -45.42
N PRO A 36 -5.49 -6.91 -44.50
CA PRO A 36 -5.53 -7.53 -43.18
C PRO A 36 -6.74 -7.01 -42.39
N PRO A 37 -7.40 -7.84 -41.56
CA PRO A 37 -8.57 -7.40 -40.80
C PRO A 37 -8.18 -6.31 -39.78
N PRO A 38 -9.06 -5.34 -39.51
CA PRO A 38 -8.81 -4.34 -38.47
C PRO A 38 -8.64 -5.04 -37.13
N ARG A 39 -7.51 -4.81 -36.46
CA ARG A 39 -7.25 -5.36 -35.13
C ARG A 39 -8.29 -4.80 -34.17
N ARG A 40 -9.17 -5.68 -33.65
CA ARG A 40 -10.02 -5.37 -32.51
C ARG A 40 -9.13 -4.90 -31.35
N PRO A 41 -9.58 -3.94 -30.51
CA PRO A 41 -8.86 -3.64 -29.28
C PRO A 41 -8.73 -4.92 -28.46
N ALA A 42 -7.53 -5.19 -27.95
CA ALA A 42 -7.30 -6.36 -27.10
C ALA A 42 -8.08 -6.19 -25.80
N ILE A 43 -9.12 -7.02 -25.61
CA ILE A 43 -9.84 -7.07 -24.35
C ILE A 43 -8.87 -7.60 -23.28
N ASN A 44 -8.78 -6.90 -22.15
CA ASN A 44 -7.88 -7.24 -21.05
C ASN A 44 -8.02 -8.71 -20.63
N GLY A 45 -6.89 -9.31 -20.23
CA GLY A 45 -6.83 -10.72 -19.83
C GLY A 45 -7.87 -11.08 -18.76
N GLN A 46 -8.55 -12.21 -18.94
CA GLN A 46 -9.67 -12.61 -18.09
C GLN A 46 -9.21 -12.84 -16.64
N GLN A 47 -9.77 -12.05 -15.72
CA GLN A 47 -9.51 -12.08 -14.29
C GLN A 47 -10.18 -13.31 -13.65
N SER A 48 -9.47 -14.43 -13.56
CA SER A 48 -9.96 -15.64 -12.89
C SER A 48 -9.70 -15.61 -11.37
N SER A 49 -10.76 -15.60 -10.57
CA SER A 49 -10.67 -15.82 -9.11
C SER A 49 -10.25 -17.25 -8.81
N LEU A 50 -9.54 -17.48 -7.70
CA LEU A 50 -9.22 -18.81 -7.20
C LEU A 50 -10.50 -19.63 -6.89
N VAL A 51 -11.60 -18.94 -6.55
CA VAL A 51 -12.93 -19.56 -6.34
C VAL A 51 -13.43 -20.30 -7.59
N SER A 52 -13.08 -19.83 -8.79
CA SER A 52 -13.52 -20.48 -10.04
C SER A 52 -12.90 -21.87 -10.25
N TYR A 53 -11.69 -22.09 -9.73
CA TYR A 53 -11.01 -23.39 -9.71
C TYR A 53 -11.50 -24.33 -8.59
N ALA A 54 -12.36 -23.86 -7.69
CA ALA A 54 -12.79 -24.59 -6.49
C ALA A 54 -14.17 -25.27 -6.60
N ARG A 55 -14.79 -25.30 -7.80
CA ARG A 55 -16.04 -26.03 -8.01
C ARG A 55 -15.80 -27.55 -7.93
N PRO A 56 -16.41 -28.30 -6.98
CA PRO A 56 -16.36 -29.76 -7.02
C PRO A 56 -17.15 -30.27 -8.23
N ALA A 57 -16.63 -31.30 -8.91
CA ALA A 57 -17.41 -32.06 -9.87
C ALA A 57 -18.57 -32.76 -9.13
N SER A 58 -19.75 -32.77 -9.74
CA SER A 58 -20.96 -33.29 -9.11
C SER A 58 -20.98 -34.83 -9.09
N SER A 59 -20.53 -35.41 -7.97
CA SER A 59 -20.78 -36.81 -7.61
C SER A 59 -21.12 -36.90 -6.12
N GLY A 60 -22.07 -37.78 -5.78
CA GLY A 60 -22.59 -37.91 -4.42
C GLY A 60 -21.57 -38.57 -3.48
N GLY A 61 -21.26 -37.91 -2.36
CA GLY A 61 -20.40 -38.43 -1.30
C GLY A 61 -20.60 -37.65 -0.01
N THR A 62 -20.55 -38.33 1.14
CA THR A 62 -20.84 -37.73 2.45
C THR A 62 -19.86 -36.61 2.79
N ALA A 63 -20.40 -35.46 3.22
CA ALA A 63 -19.61 -34.26 3.45
C ALA A 63 -18.64 -34.40 4.63
N ARG A 64 -17.36 -34.57 4.33
CA ARG A 64 -16.26 -34.21 5.26
C ARG A 64 -15.86 -32.77 5.00
N SER A 65 -15.78 -31.97 6.07
CA SER A 65 -15.36 -30.57 6.01
C SER A 65 -14.02 -30.41 5.28
N PRO A 66 -13.89 -29.48 4.32
CA PRO A 66 -12.66 -29.33 3.55
C PRO A 66 -11.54 -28.78 4.44
N LEU A 67 -10.52 -29.61 4.68
CA LEU A 67 -9.24 -29.17 5.24
C LEU A 67 -8.71 -28.01 4.39
N LYS A 68 -8.49 -26.84 5.02
CA LYS A 68 -7.98 -25.63 4.35
C LYS A 68 -6.58 -25.90 3.78
N LYS A 69 -6.52 -26.30 2.50
CA LYS A 69 -5.25 -26.55 1.78
C LYS A 69 -4.37 -25.32 1.87
N VAL A 70 -3.09 -25.52 2.14
CA VAL A 70 -2.10 -24.43 2.15
C VAL A 70 -1.83 -24.03 0.70
N LEU A 71 -2.42 -22.91 0.27
CA LEU A 71 -2.37 -22.41 -1.11
C LEU A 71 -0.98 -21.90 -1.52
N THR A 72 -0.12 -21.58 -0.55
CA THR A 72 1.26 -21.15 -0.77
C THR A 72 2.26 -22.26 -0.45
N GLN A 73 3.35 -22.34 -1.22
CA GLN A 73 4.42 -23.31 -1.02
C GLN A 73 5.77 -22.60 -1.09
N LYS A 74 6.75 -23.03 -0.26
CA LYS A 74 8.11 -22.51 -0.31
C LYS A 74 8.69 -22.67 -1.72
N GLY A 75 9.14 -21.56 -2.32
CA GLY A 75 9.67 -21.53 -3.69
C GLY A 75 8.64 -21.20 -4.79
N LYS A 76 7.34 -21.05 -4.48
CA LYS A 76 6.32 -20.58 -5.42
C LYS A 76 5.65 -19.29 -4.92
N THR A 77 5.42 -18.36 -5.84
CA THR A 77 4.59 -17.17 -5.61
C THR A 77 3.12 -17.53 -5.85
N LEU A 78 2.23 -17.23 -4.92
CA LEU A 78 0.78 -17.22 -5.19
C LEU A 78 0.40 -15.83 -5.72
N HIS A 79 -0.08 -15.76 -6.95
CA HIS A 79 -0.51 -14.51 -7.57
C HIS A 79 -2.01 -14.28 -7.33
N LEU A 80 -2.37 -13.11 -6.81
CA LEU A 80 -3.74 -12.70 -6.54
C LEU A 80 -4.15 -11.54 -7.46
N PHE A 81 -5.41 -11.54 -7.88
CA PHE A 81 -5.93 -10.63 -8.92
C PHE A 81 -7.29 -10.00 -8.57
N THR A 82 -8.05 -10.55 -7.63
CA THR A 82 -9.37 -10.06 -7.22
C THR A 82 -9.31 -9.48 -5.81
N PRO A 83 -10.13 -8.47 -5.46
CA PRO A 83 -10.23 -7.98 -4.08
C PRO A 83 -10.54 -9.10 -3.07
N GLU A 84 -11.45 -10.00 -3.43
CA GLU A 84 -11.93 -11.12 -2.60
C GLU A 84 -10.82 -12.12 -2.30
N ASP A 85 -9.99 -12.48 -3.29
CA ASP A 85 -8.85 -13.37 -3.05
C ASP A 85 -7.74 -12.65 -2.26
N VAL A 86 -7.61 -11.32 -2.36
CA VAL A 86 -6.65 -10.54 -1.56
C VAL A 86 -7.05 -10.48 -0.09
N GLU A 87 -8.30 -10.11 0.24
CA GLU A 87 -8.76 -10.00 1.64
C GLU A 87 -8.72 -11.35 2.38
N ALA A 88 -9.06 -12.45 1.68
CA ALA A 88 -9.17 -13.78 2.26
C ALA A 88 -7.81 -14.43 2.60
N HIS A 89 -6.73 -13.99 1.96
CA HIS A 89 -5.41 -14.60 2.07
C HIS A 89 -4.33 -13.69 2.68
N THR A 90 -4.61 -12.40 2.88
CA THR A 90 -3.65 -11.39 3.35
C THR A 90 -4.29 -10.43 4.38
N PRO A 91 -3.49 -9.66 5.14
CA PRO A 91 -3.99 -8.52 5.93
C PRO A 91 -4.08 -7.25 5.07
N CYS A 92 -4.61 -7.37 3.86
CA CYS A 92 -4.78 -6.26 2.93
C CYS A 92 -6.17 -6.27 2.30
N SER A 93 -6.68 -5.08 1.96
CA SER A 93 -7.79 -4.89 1.01
C SER A 93 -7.28 -4.11 -0.20
N ILE A 94 -7.91 -4.27 -1.37
CA ILE A 94 -7.56 -3.52 -2.58
C ILE A 94 -8.80 -2.98 -3.30
N ILE A 95 -8.77 -1.68 -3.60
CA ILE A 95 -9.79 -0.98 -4.38
C ILE A 95 -9.17 -0.55 -5.70
N HIS A 96 -9.62 -1.17 -6.80
CA HIS A 96 -9.18 -0.86 -8.15
C HIS A 96 -9.95 0.33 -8.73
N ASN A 97 -9.30 1.15 -9.57
CA ASN A 97 -9.86 2.39 -10.14
C ASN A 97 -10.42 3.34 -9.06
N PHE A 98 -9.69 3.47 -7.94
CA PHE A 98 -10.17 4.10 -6.71
C PHE A 98 -10.62 5.56 -6.88
N LEU A 99 -9.84 6.37 -7.58
CA LEU A 99 -10.16 7.78 -7.85
C LEU A 99 -10.92 7.96 -9.16
N PRO A 100 -11.75 9.02 -9.30
CA PRO A 100 -12.18 9.53 -10.60
C PRO A 100 -10.98 9.77 -11.54
N GLN A 101 -11.16 9.51 -12.84
CA GLN A 101 -10.05 9.49 -13.82
C GLN A 101 -9.35 10.86 -13.96
N ASP A 102 -10.10 11.95 -13.85
CA ASP A 102 -9.62 13.32 -13.83
C ASP A 102 -8.76 13.60 -12.59
N VAL A 103 -9.21 13.19 -11.40
CA VAL A 103 -8.49 13.32 -10.12
C VAL A 103 -7.22 12.46 -10.12
N ALA A 104 -7.30 11.21 -10.57
CA ALA A 104 -6.14 10.32 -10.75
C ALA A 104 -5.11 10.93 -11.73
N GLY A 105 -5.58 11.52 -12.81
CA GLY A 105 -4.74 12.21 -13.80
C GLY A 105 -4.15 13.52 -13.27
N ALA A 106 -4.87 14.27 -12.44
CA ALA A 106 -4.38 15.50 -11.81
C ALA A 106 -3.23 15.18 -10.85
N LEU A 107 -3.47 14.28 -9.89
CA LEU A 107 -2.45 13.83 -8.93
C LEU A 107 -1.25 13.20 -9.65
N LEU A 108 -1.45 12.37 -10.68
CA LEU A 108 -0.33 11.80 -11.43
C LEU A 108 0.54 12.87 -12.11
N ARG A 109 -0.04 13.94 -12.66
CA ARG A 109 0.74 15.04 -13.25
C ARG A 109 1.50 15.85 -12.20
N GLU A 110 0.88 16.12 -11.05
CA GLU A 110 1.52 16.79 -9.91
C GLU A 110 2.73 15.99 -9.41
N LEU A 111 2.54 14.70 -9.13
CA LEU A 111 3.62 13.84 -8.64
C LEU A 111 4.71 13.57 -9.70
N LEU A 112 4.39 13.60 -11.00
CA LEU A 112 5.40 13.52 -12.07
C LEU A 112 6.24 14.79 -12.19
N ALA A 113 5.69 15.96 -11.82
CA ALA A 113 6.44 17.22 -11.75
C ALA A 113 7.33 17.29 -10.50
N GLU A 114 6.88 16.73 -9.38
CA GLU A 114 7.67 16.60 -8.14
C GLU A 114 8.78 15.53 -8.23
N ALA A 115 8.56 14.42 -8.95
CA ALA A 115 9.47 13.26 -8.97
C ALA A 115 10.96 13.54 -9.30
N PRO A 116 11.34 14.53 -10.14
CA PRO A 116 12.75 14.90 -10.34
C PRO A 116 13.46 15.46 -9.10
N SER A 117 12.72 15.86 -8.06
CA SER A 117 13.29 16.31 -6.77
C SER A 117 13.58 15.17 -5.79
N PHE A 118 13.05 13.96 -6.04
CA PHE A 118 13.08 12.86 -5.08
C PHE A 118 14.49 12.30 -4.91
N THR A 119 14.87 12.07 -3.66
CA THR A 119 16.19 11.56 -3.27
C THR A 119 16.18 10.05 -3.06
N LYS A 120 17.36 9.42 -3.03
CA LYS A 120 17.51 7.99 -2.68
C LYS A 120 18.08 7.89 -1.27
N ASP A 121 17.39 7.17 -0.40
CA ASP A 121 17.83 6.94 0.98
C ASP A 121 19.06 6.02 1.03
N THR A 122 19.91 6.19 2.03
CA THR A 122 21.12 5.36 2.24
C THR A 122 21.18 4.83 3.67
N PHE A 123 21.42 3.53 3.80
CA PHE A 123 21.32 2.83 5.09
C PHE A 123 22.37 1.73 5.21
N GLN A 124 22.65 1.29 6.45
CA GLN A 124 23.61 0.21 6.71
C GLN A 124 22.94 -1.17 6.62
N LEU A 125 23.54 -2.10 5.88
CA LEU A 125 23.10 -3.48 5.76
C LEU A 125 24.31 -4.42 5.71
N PHE A 126 24.46 -5.28 6.72
CA PHE A 126 25.63 -6.18 6.89
C PHE A 126 26.97 -5.43 6.75
N ASP A 127 27.12 -4.38 7.57
CA ASP A 127 28.31 -3.51 7.67
C ASP A 127 28.71 -2.80 6.37
N ARG A 128 27.80 -2.74 5.39
CA ARG A 128 27.95 -1.97 4.15
C ARG A 128 26.89 -0.89 4.06
N THR A 129 27.29 0.32 3.67
CA THR A 129 26.34 1.36 3.26
C THR A 129 25.76 0.97 1.90
N VAL A 130 24.43 1.00 1.78
CA VAL A 130 23.71 0.69 0.54
C VAL A 130 22.69 1.79 0.24
N GLU A 131 22.45 2.03 -1.05
CA GLU A 131 21.45 2.99 -1.54
C GLU A 131 20.12 2.26 -1.85
N SER A 132 19.00 2.93 -1.60
CA SER A 132 17.68 2.48 -2.02
C SER A 132 17.57 2.44 -3.56
N PRO A 133 17.19 1.32 -4.19
CA PRO A 133 17.04 1.23 -5.64
C PRO A 133 15.69 1.79 -6.13
N HIS A 134 15.18 2.84 -5.48
CA HIS A 134 14.05 3.68 -5.88
C HIS A 134 14.18 5.04 -5.16
N SER A 135 13.66 6.13 -5.74
CA SER A 135 13.68 7.44 -5.09
C SER A 135 12.38 7.73 -4.33
N MET A 136 12.45 8.62 -3.34
CA MET A 136 11.30 9.03 -2.52
C MET A 136 11.40 10.49 -2.06
N ARG A 137 10.27 11.02 -1.61
CA ARG A 137 10.17 12.25 -0.82
C ARG A 137 9.10 12.10 0.26
N PHE A 138 9.33 12.71 1.42
CA PHE A 138 8.42 12.65 2.56
C PHE A 138 7.59 13.94 2.67
N TYR A 139 6.31 13.82 3.02
CA TYR A 139 5.34 14.91 3.05
C TYR A 139 4.52 14.89 4.34
N VAL A 140 4.22 16.08 4.87
CA VAL A 140 3.30 16.34 6.00
C VAL A 140 2.51 17.61 5.73
N ASP A 141 1.35 17.79 6.37
CA ASP A 141 0.34 18.72 5.87
C ASP A 141 0.65 20.22 6.11
N SER A 142 1.58 20.56 7.01
CA SER A 142 2.09 21.93 7.22
C SER A 142 3.61 22.07 7.14
N LEU A 143 4.07 23.30 6.83
CA LEU A 143 5.50 23.65 6.89
C LEU A 143 6.10 23.56 8.30
N GLY A 144 5.28 23.74 9.34
CA GLY A 144 5.71 23.59 10.74
C GLY A 144 6.06 22.14 11.04
N GLU A 145 5.15 21.21 10.73
CA GLU A 145 5.40 19.76 10.84
C GLU A 145 6.57 19.33 9.94
N ALA A 146 6.71 19.91 8.74
CA ALA A 146 7.82 19.57 7.85
C ALA A 146 9.19 19.95 8.44
N GLN A 147 9.28 21.08 9.14
CA GLN A 147 10.48 21.48 9.87
C GLN A 147 10.70 20.65 11.14
N GLU A 148 9.62 20.24 11.82
CA GLU A 148 9.69 19.36 13.00
C GLU A 148 10.12 17.93 12.64
N GLN A 149 9.62 17.38 11.53
CA GLN A 149 10.05 16.07 11.00
C GLN A 149 11.55 16.06 10.68
N LYS A 150 12.07 17.11 10.04
CA LYS A 150 13.52 17.27 9.75
C LYS A 150 14.41 17.30 10.99
N THR A 151 13.87 17.69 12.15
CA THR A 151 14.66 18.03 13.35
C THR A 151 14.41 17.13 14.55
N LYS A 152 13.30 16.38 14.59
CA LYS A 152 12.91 15.53 15.72
C LYS A 152 12.64 14.06 15.36
N TYR A 153 12.25 13.76 14.12
CA TYR A 153 11.84 12.42 13.74
C TYR A 153 13.00 11.63 13.10
N VAL A 154 13.25 10.43 13.63
CA VAL A 154 14.36 9.55 13.24
C VAL A 154 13.80 8.28 12.60
N TYR A 155 14.21 8.00 11.37
CA TYR A 155 13.83 6.82 10.59
C TYR A 155 15.09 6.06 10.20
N ASN A 156 15.07 4.73 10.34
CA ASN A 156 16.23 3.86 10.10
C ASN A 156 17.51 4.18 10.92
N GLY A 157 17.50 5.20 11.79
CA GLY A 157 18.67 5.69 12.53
C GLY A 157 19.15 7.08 12.10
N SER A 158 18.51 7.69 11.10
CA SER A 158 18.82 9.01 10.52
C SER A 158 17.61 9.95 10.55
N TYR A 159 17.84 11.27 10.48
CA TYR A 159 16.78 12.24 10.20
C TYR A 159 16.48 12.28 8.69
N ILE A 160 15.21 12.45 8.31
CA ILE A 160 14.87 12.71 6.90
C ILE A 160 15.05 14.20 6.63
N SER A 161 15.99 14.56 5.76
CA SER A 161 16.27 15.95 5.37
C SER A 161 15.28 16.48 4.31
N ASP A 162 14.90 15.63 3.34
CA ASP A 162 13.93 15.98 2.29
C ASP A 162 12.49 15.71 2.73
N VAL A 163 11.98 16.66 3.52
CA VAL A 163 10.56 16.76 3.89
C VAL A 163 9.96 18.00 3.22
N ALA A 164 8.81 17.82 2.58
CA ALA A 164 8.01 18.86 1.93
C ALA A 164 6.63 19.00 2.60
N GLN A 165 5.89 20.05 2.25
CA GLN A 165 4.48 20.16 2.59
C GLN A 165 3.64 19.35 1.59
N THR A 166 2.62 18.62 2.06
CA THR A 166 1.67 17.89 1.21
C THR A 166 1.07 18.81 0.14
N THR A 167 1.15 18.39 -1.13
CA THR A 167 0.75 19.20 -2.30
C THR A 167 -0.76 19.28 -2.49
N PRO A 168 -1.29 20.25 -3.28
CA PRO A 168 -2.73 20.46 -3.44
C PRO A 168 -3.55 19.26 -3.92
N GLU A 169 -3.10 18.48 -4.92
CA GLU A 169 -3.82 17.27 -5.32
C GLU A 169 -3.63 16.13 -4.31
N MET A 170 -2.45 16.01 -3.68
CA MET A 170 -2.24 15.06 -2.57
C MET A 170 -3.19 15.32 -1.39
N LEU A 171 -3.44 16.59 -1.00
CA LEU A 171 -4.37 16.96 0.07
C LEU A 171 -5.81 16.59 -0.27
N LYS A 172 -6.27 16.90 -1.49
CA LYS A 172 -7.62 16.50 -1.97
C LYS A 172 -7.80 14.98 -1.93
N VAL A 173 -6.81 14.24 -2.42
CA VAL A 173 -6.83 12.77 -2.43
C VAL A 173 -6.69 12.17 -1.02
N SER A 174 -5.93 12.81 -0.12
CA SER A 174 -5.82 12.42 1.29
C SER A 174 -7.19 12.34 1.97
N ALA A 175 -8.09 13.29 1.70
CA ALA A 175 -9.46 13.26 2.22
C ALA A 175 -10.28 12.05 1.71
N LEU A 176 -10.10 11.65 0.45
CA LEU A 176 -10.75 10.47 -0.14
C LEU A 176 -10.17 9.16 0.41
N VAL A 177 -8.83 9.05 0.47
CA VAL A 177 -8.13 7.90 1.07
C VAL A 177 -8.52 7.74 2.53
N ARG A 178 -8.63 8.84 3.28
CA ARG A 178 -9.12 8.84 4.67
C ARG A 178 -10.52 8.22 4.78
N ALA A 179 -11.46 8.56 3.89
CA ALA A 179 -12.80 7.96 3.91
C ALA A 179 -12.74 6.46 3.67
N ALA A 180 -12.12 6.03 2.56
CA ALA A 180 -12.05 4.63 2.15
C ALA A 180 -11.29 3.74 3.14
N VAL A 181 -10.18 4.22 3.72
CA VAL A 181 -9.42 3.46 4.74
C VAL A 181 -10.25 3.28 6.02
N ASN A 182 -11.04 4.28 6.46
CA ASN A 182 -11.92 4.10 7.61
C ASN A 182 -13.06 3.11 7.34
N GLU A 183 -13.62 3.10 6.13
CA GLU A 183 -14.62 2.11 5.71
C GLU A 183 -14.02 0.70 5.68
N GLU A 184 -12.84 0.53 5.09
CA GLU A 184 -12.13 -0.74 5.04
C GLU A 184 -11.71 -1.25 6.43
N ILE A 185 -11.30 -0.37 7.36
CA ILE A 185 -11.05 -0.76 8.76
C ILE A 185 -12.30 -1.39 9.38
N GLN A 186 -13.48 -0.78 9.17
CA GLN A 186 -14.73 -1.34 9.70
C GLN A 186 -15.13 -2.63 8.98
N HIS A 187 -14.96 -2.70 7.66
CA HIS A 187 -15.24 -3.90 6.87
C HIS A 187 -14.38 -5.08 7.33
N ARG A 188 -13.05 -4.88 7.40
CA ARG A 188 -12.08 -5.84 7.94
C ARG A 188 -12.47 -6.31 9.34
N THR A 189 -12.78 -5.35 10.22
CA THR A 189 -13.17 -5.61 11.61
C THR A 189 -14.43 -6.49 11.69
N ARG A 190 -15.50 -6.16 10.95
CA ARG A 190 -16.76 -6.96 10.95
C ARG A 190 -16.60 -8.36 10.35
N ARG A 191 -15.69 -8.54 9.38
CA ARG A 191 -15.63 -9.74 8.51
C ARG A 191 -14.52 -10.73 8.86
N PHE A 192 -13.40 -10.25 9.42
CA PHE A 192 -12.18 -11.06 9.62
C PHE A 192 -11.66 -11.09 11.06
N HIS A 193 -12.01 -10.11 11.91
CA HIS A 193 -11.54 -10.10 13.30
C HIS A 193 -12.45 -10.93 14.22
N PRO A 194 -11.93 -11.47 15.34
CA PRO A 194 -12.73 -12.18 16.34
C PRO A 194 -13.91 -11.32 16.84
N ASP A 195 -15.08 -11.97 16.98
CA ASP A 195 -16.35 -11.37 17.41
C ASP A 195 -16.81 -10.10 16.66
N GLY A 196 -16.21 -9.79 15.50
CA GLY A 196 -16.44 -8.54 14.78
C GLY A 196 -15.83 -7.30 15.47
N ARG A 197 -14.80 -7.48 16.30
CA ARG A 197 -14.22 -6.44 17.18
C ARG A 197 -12.82 -5.99 16.75
N LYS A 198 -12.36 -4.83 17.24
CA LYS A 198 -10.97 -4.39 17.06
C LYS A 198 -10.00 -5.43 17.66
N LEU A 199 -8.80 -5.52 17.09
CA LEU A 199 -7.74 -6.35 17.68
C LEU A 199 -7.16 -5.67 18.93
N LYS A 200 -6.60 -6.47 19.84
CA LYS A 200 -5.80 -5.96 20.95
C LYS A 200 -4.64 -5.11 20.43
N PHE A 201 -4.44 -3.94 21.05
CA PHE A 201 -3.58 -2.83 20.66
C PHE A 201 -4.00 -2.06 19.39
N GLN A 202 -5.13 -2.39 18.77
CA GLN A 202 -5.67 -1.58 17.66
C GLN A 202 -6.42 -0.37 18.23
N SER A 203 -6.02 0.82 17.80
CA SER A 203 -6.68 2.09 18.15
C SER A 203 -8.14 2.10 17.64
N PRO A 204 -9.14 2.48 18.48
CA PRO A 204 -10.53 2.62 18.07
C PRO A 204 -10.83 3.98 17.40
N GLU A 205 -9.85 4.88 17.35
CA GLU A 205 -9.99 6.21 16.76
C GLU A 205 -10.13 6.13 15.24
N LYS A 206 -10.81 7.13 14.65
CA LYS A 206 -10.81 7.29 13.19
C LYS A 206 -9.37 7.43 12.69
N TRP A 207 -9.03 6.68 11.64
CA TRP A 207 -7.73 6.79 10.98
C TRP A 207 -7.65 8.14 10.26
N GLN A 208 -6.60 8.91 10.53
CA GLN A 208 -6.41 10.25 9.96
C GLN A 208 -4.98 10.37 9.45
N PRO A 209 -4.76 10.36 8.12
CA PRO A 209 -3.42 10.52 7.57
C PRO A 209 -2.96 11.98 7.78
N ASN A 210 -1.74 12.13 8.27
CA ASN A 210 -1.04 13.41 8.50
C ASN A 210 0.41 13.37 7.98
N ALA A 211 0.81 12.23 7.40
CA ALA A 211 2.14 11.98 6.88
C ALA A 211 2.05 11.07 5.65
N SER A 212 2.90 11.27 4.64
CA SER A 212 2.98 10.35 3.51
C SER A 212 4.36 10.26 2.87
N PHE A 213 4.71 9.07 2.39
CA PHE A 213 5.90 8.84 1.57
C PHE A 213 5.48 8.70 0.11
N VAL A 214 5.91 9.61 -0.76
CA VAL A 214 5.79 9.41 -2.20
C VAL A 214 7.05 8.69 -2.68
N ASN A 215 6.85 7.58 -3.37
CA ASN A 215 7.92 6.71 -3.86
C ASN A 215 7.84 6.64 -5.39
N SER A 216 8.96 6.84 -6.07
CA SER A 216 9.10 6.72 -7.53
C SER A 216 9.97 5.51 -7.88
N TYR A 217 9.43 4.64 -8.72
CA TYR A 217 10.11 3.47 -9.28
C TYR A 217 10.24 3.66 -10.79
N ASP A 218 11.44 3.99 -11.27
CA ASP A 218 11.70 4.28 -12.68
C ASP A 218 12.07 3.01 -13.45
N GLY A 219 11.08 2.42 -14.11
CA GLY A 219 11.27 1.20 -14.89
C GLY A 219 11.24 -0.10 -14.09
N PRO A 220 11.59 -1.24 -14.72
CA PRO A 220 11.34 -2.57 -14.17
C PRO A 220 12.27 -2.98 -13.03
N LYS A 221 13.49 -2.42 -12.96
CA LYS A 221 14.54 -2.82 -12.01
C LYS A 221 14.37 -2.19 -10.62
N GLU A 222 13.86 -0.97 -10.55
CA GLU A 222 13.71 -0.25 -9.29
C GLU A 222 12.69 -0.93 -8.37
N SER A 223 12.98 -1.01 -7.07
CA SER A 223 12.30 -1.94 -6.14
C SER A 223 12.48 -1.56 -4.67
N VAL A 224 11.77 -2.25 -3.76
CA VAL A 224 12.04 -2.20 -2.31
C VAL A 224 11.98 -3.60 -1.71
N GLY A 225 12.96 -3.93 -0.87
CA GLY A 225 13.12 -5.25 -0.25
C GLY A 225 12.06 -5.58 0.81
N TYR A 226 12.09 -6.81 1.34
CA TYR A 226 11.11 -7.29 2.32
C TYR A 226 11.26 -6.61 3.69
N HIS A 227 10.34 -5.68 4.00
CA HIS A 227 10.30 -4.90 5.24
C HIS A 227 8.90 -4.89 5.88
N SER A 228 8.81 -4.27 7.05
CA SER A 228 7.57 -3.86 7.73
C SER A 228 7.78 -2.39 8.12
N ASP A 229 6.72 -1.58 8.16
CA ASP A 229 6.85 -0.15 8.46
C ASP A 229 7.30 0.09 9.92
N GLN A 230 8.04 1.17 10.16
CA GLN A 230 8.57 1.48 11.48
C GLN A 230 7.46 1.93 12.44
N LEU A 231 7.25 1.17 13.51
CA LEU A 231 6.13 1.38 14.44
C LEU A 231 6.31 2.59 15.38
N THR A 232 7.51 3.18 15.46
CA THR A 232 7.89 4.23 16.44
C THR A 232 6.85 5.35 16.55
N TYR A 233 6.37 5.88 15.42
CA TYR A 233 5.42 7.00 15.35
C TYR A 233 4.01 6.58 14.91
N LEU A 234 3.89 5.39 14.31
CA LEU A 234 2.63 4.77 13.89
C LEU A 234 1.85 4.14 15.05
N GLY A 235 2.58 3.60 16.03
CA GLY A 235 2.03 2.79 17.11
C GLY A 235 1.85 1.30 16.76
N PRO A 236 1.37 0.51 17.72
CA PRO A 236 1.02 -0.90 17.49
C PRO A 236 -0.20 -1.03 16.56
N ARG A 237 -0.30 -2.16 15.83
CA ARG A 237 -1.46 -2.52 14.98
C ARG A 237 -1.86 -1.43 13.97
N ALA A 238 -0.87 -0.72 13.44
CA ALA A 238 -1.07 0.45 12.59
C ALA A 238 -1.60 0.10 11.19
N VAL A 239 -2.59 0.88 10.74
CA VAL A 239 -3.19 0.79 9.40
C VAL A 239 -2.56 1.82 8.46
N ILE A 240 -2.37 1.45 7.19
CA ILE A 240 -1.64 2.27 6.20
C ILE A 240 -2.37 2.21 4.85
N GLY A 241 -2.61 3.37 4.23
CA GLY A 241 -3.20 3.46 2.89
C GLY A 241 -2.12 3.67 1.83
N SER A 242 -2.14 2.91 0.75
CA SER A 242 -1.10 2.94 -0.30
C SER A 242 -1.72 3.09 -1.68
N LEU A 243 -1.66 4.29 -2.26
CA LEU A 243 -2.21 4.61 -3.57
C LEU A 243 -1.15 4.46 -4.66
N SER A 244 -1.39 3.59 -5.63
CA SER A 244 -0.52 3.32 -6.79
C SER A 244 -0.99 4.05 -8.05
N LEU A 245 -0.07 4.74 -8.73
CA LEU A 245 -0.31 5.44 -9.99
C LEU A 245 0.81 5.14 -11.02
N GLY A 246 0.48 5.23 -12.30
CA GLY A 246 1.43 4.92 -13.38
C GLY A 246 1.53 3.42 -13.67
N VAL A 247 2.76 2.92 -13.85
CA VAL A 247 3.05 1.53 -14.26
C VAL A 247 2.60 0.51 -13.20
N ALA A 248 1.99 -0.60 -13.66
CA ALA A 248 1.58 -1.70 -12.81
C ALA A 248 2.78 -2.48 -12.25
N ARG A 249 2.76 -2.84 -10.96
CA ARG A 249 3.83 -3.62 -10.31
C ARG A 249 3.27 -4.62 -9.28
N GLU A 250 4.05 -5.66 -9.00
CA GLU A 250 3.76 -6.61 -7.92
C GLU A 250 4.17 -6.07 -6.55
N PHE A 251 3.20 -5.94 -5.66
CA PHE A 251 3.41 -5.79 -4.23
C PHE A 251 3.38 -7.19 -3.59
N ARG A 252 4.54 -7.68 -3.14
CA ARG A 252 4.67 -9.04 -2.60
C ARG A 252 4.67 -9.03 -1.08
N VAL A 253 3.80 -9.82 -0.47
CA VAL A 253 3.70 -10.05 0.98
C VAL A 253 4.12 -11.48 1.35
N ARG A 254 4.71 -11.65 2.54
CA ARG A 254 4.97 -12.96 3.16
C ARG A 254 4.77 -12.89 4.67
N ARG A 255 4.21 -13.95 5.26
CA ARG A 255 4.05 -14.02 6.73
C ARG A 255 5.39 -14.35 7.37
N ILE A 256 5.67 -13.73 8.52
CA ILE A 256 6.91 -13.90 9.28
C ILE A 256 6.71 -14.50 10.68
N VAL A 257 5.45 -14.74 11.07
CA VAL A 257 5.09 -15.54 12.26
C VAL A 257 4.55 -16.92 11.84
N PRO A 258 4.85 -18.00 12.58
CA PRO A 258 4.23 -19.31 12.36
C PRO A 258 2.71 -19.25 12.57
N LYS A 259 1.96 -20.06 11.80
CA LYS A 259 0.61 -20.48 12.22
C LYS A 259 0.72 -21.48 13.36
N VAL A 260 -0.34 -21.66 14.14
CA VAL A 260 -0.42 -22.64 15.24
C VAL A 260 -0.03 -24.05 14.74
N ASP A 261 -0.49 -24.41 13.55
CA ASP A 261 -0.31 -25.73 12.94
C ASP A 261 0.84 -25.80 11.89
N ALA A 262 1.73 -24.80 11.84
CA ALA A 262 2.80 -24.73 10.84
C ALA A 262 4.20 -24.75 11.47
N PRO A 263 5.13 -25.63 11.01
CA PRO A 263 6.45 -25.78 11.63
C PRO A 263 7.39 -24.59 11.44
N SER A 264 7.09 -23.66 10.52
CA SER A 264 7.80 -22.39 10.36
C SER A 264 6.93 -21.32 9.70
N ALA A 265 7.38 -20.06 9.74
CA ALA A 265 6.89 -19.01 8.85
C ALA A 265 7.35 -19.24 7.40
N ASP A 266 8.62 -19.64 7.21
CA ASP A 266 9.26 -19.74 5.88
C ASP A 266 8.68 -20.86 4.98
N SER A 267 7.86 -21.76 5.53
CA SER A 267 7.12 -22.75 4.73
C SER A 267 5.90 -22.14 4.01
N GLN A 268 5.43 -20.96 4.42
CA GLN A 268 4.20 -20.32 3.93
C GLN A 268 4.40 -19.51 2.63
N GLY A 269 5.55 -19.62 1.96
CA GLY A 269 5.81 -19.03 0.64
C GLY A 269 5.72 -17.50 0.60
N GLN A 270 5.34 -16.96 -0.56
CA GLN A 270 5.04 -15.54 -0.75
C GLN A 270 3.81 -15.35 -1.64
N ILE A 271 3.14 -14.21 -1.48
CA ILE A 271 1.93 -13.83 -2.20
C ILE A 271 2.21 -12.54 -2.97
N ALA A 272 1.85 -12.47 -4.25
CA ALA A 272 1.93 -11.27 -5.07
C ALA A 272 0.53 -10.68 -5.29
N ILE A 273 0.35 -9.42 -4.89
CA ILE A 273 -0.81 -8.59 -5.20
C ILE A 273 -0.40 -7.67 -6.36
N HIS A 274 -1.16 -7.69 -7.45
CA HIS A 274 -0.91 -6.78 -8.57
C HIS A 274 -1.53 -5.41 -8.28
N LEU A 275 -0.72 -4.36 -8.37
CA LEU A 275 -1.18 -2.97 -8.21
C LEU A 275 -1.12 -2.26 -9.57
N PRO A 276 -2.20 -2.28 -10.37
CA PRO A 276 -2.32 -1.47 -11.58
C PRO A 276 -2.52 0.02 -11.23
N HIS A 277 -2.50 0.87 -12.26
CA HIS A 277 -2.81 2.30 -12.14
C HIS A 277 -4.09 2.55 -11.34
N ASN A 278 -4.08 3.57 -10.47
CA ASN A 278 -5.23 4.00 -9.66
C ASN A 278 -5.79 2.89 -8.76
N SER A 279 -4.90 2.19 -8.06
CA SER A 279 -5.29 1.18 -7.05
C SER A 279 -4.92 1.65 -5.65
N LEU A 280 -5.89 1.67 -4.74
CA LEU A 280 -5.66 1.87 -3.31
C LEU A 280 -5.56 0.51 -2.62
N LEU A 281 -4.39 0.21 -2.07
CA LEU A 281 -4.16 -0.92 -1.18
C LEU A 281 -4.25 -0.43 0.27
N VAL A 282 -5.07 -1.08 1.11
CA VAL A 282 -5.13 -0.83 2.55
C VAL A 282 -4.39 -1.96 3.26
N MET A 283 -3.31 -1.63 3.96
CA MET A 283 -2.61 -2.56 4.86
C MET A 283 -3.24 -2.49 6.25
N HIS A 284 -3.86 -3.58 6.69
CA HIS A 284 -4.62 -3.67 7.94
C HIS A 284 -3.75 -3.94 9.17
N ALA A 285 -4.40 -3.91 10.33
CA ALA A 285 -3.80 -3.98 11.66
C ALA A 285 -2.82 -5.16 11.86
N GLU A 286 -2.96 -6.29 11.17
CA GLU A 286 -2.04 -7.44 11.33
C GLU A 286 -0.75 -7.32 10.49
N MET A 287 -0.68 -6.37 9.56
CA MET A 287 0.32 -6.38 8.49
C MET A 287 1.75 -6.15 8.98
N GLN A 288 1.96 -5.20 9.90
CA GLN A 288 3.32 -4.78 10.26
C GLN A 288 3.98 -5.70 11.31
N GLU A 289 3.20 -6.30 12.21
CA GLU A 289 3.74 -7.26 13.18
C GLU A 289 3.92 -8.65 12.59
N GLU A 290 2.98 -9.13 11.76
CA GLU A 290 2.92 -10.55 11.39
C GLU A 290 3.41 -10.85 9.96
N TRP A 291 3.59 -9.82 9.13
CA TRP A 291 3.98 -9.96 7.72
C TRP A 291 5.12 -9.00 7.35
N LYS A 292 5.69 -9.23 6.17
CA LYS A 292 6.59 -8.31 5.46
C LYS A 292 6.13 -8.11 4.03
N HIS A 293 6.31 -6.90 3.53
CA HIS A 293 5.99 -6.53 2.15
C HIS A 293 7.20 -6.00 1.38
N SER A 294 7.08 -5.96 0.06
CA SER A 294 8.11 -5.53 -0.90
C SER A 294 7.47 -5.12 -2.23
N VAL A 295 8.15 -4.28 -3.01
CA VAL A 295 7.83 -4.06 -4.44
C VAL A 295 8.90 -4.77 -5.24
N ALA A 296 8.53 -5.87 -5.89
CA ALA A 296 9.50 -6.74 -6.56
C ALA A 296 9.95 -6.16 -7.92
N PRO A 297 11.23 -6.34 -8.31
CA PRO A 297 11.67 -6.10 -9.69
C PRO A 297 10.81 -6.90 -10.68
N ALA A 298 10.49 -6.29 -11.82
CA ALA A 298 9.81 -6.94 -12.93
C ALA A 298 10.81 -7.33 -14.03
N GLN A 299 10.44 -8.29 -14.89
CA GLN A 299 11.24 -8.62 -16.09
C GLN A 299 10.93 -7.64 -17.24
N ALA A 300 9.65 -7.31 -17.41
CA ALA A 300 9.13 -6.30 -18.32
C ALA A 300 8.06 -5.48 -17.61
N ILE A 301 7.71 -4.32 -18.19
CA ILE A 301 6.61 -3.46 -17.76
C ILE A 301 5.91 -2.88 -18.99
N ASP A 302 4.60 -2.69 -18.89
CA ASP A 302 3.83 -1.96 -19.90
C ASP A 302 3.85 -0.45 -19.59
N PRO A 303 4.34 0.41 -20.49
CA PRO A 303 4.42 1.85 -20.24
C PRO A 303 3.04 2.49 -20.06
N HIS A 304 2.89 3.31 -19.03
CA HIS A 304 1.65 4.03 -18.75
C HIS A 304 1.55 5.31 -19.61
N PRO A 305 0.42 5.60 -20.30
CA PRO A 305 0.32 6.69 -21.29
C PRO A 305 0.74 8.09 -20.81
N LEU A 306 0.62 8.40 -19.52
CA LEU A 306 1.06 9.67 -18.93
C LEU A 306 2.38 9.60 -18.14
N ALA A 307 2.85 8.41 -17.77
CA ALA A 307 3.99 8.24 -16.85
C ALA A 307 5.19 7.50 -17.47
N GLY A 308 5.06 7.04 -18.71
CA GLY A 308 6.05 6.19 -19.37
C GLY A 308 6.35 4.97 -18.51
N ASN A 309 7.61 4.82 -18.12
CA ASN A 309 8.10 3.67 -17.35
C ASN A 309 7.94 3.82 -15.82
N LYS A 310 7.41 4.94 -15.32
CA LYS A 310 7.36 5.23 -13.88
C LYS A 310 6.12 4.65 -13.20
N ARG A 311 6.33 4.04 -12.03
CA ARG A 311 5.28 3.87 -11.01
C ARG A 311 5.52 4.89 -9.89
N LEU A 312 4.49 5.65 -9.56
CA LEU A 312 4.46 6.52 -8.38
C LEU A 312 3.53 5.90 -7.34
N ASN A 313 3.87 6.06 -6.06
CA ASN A 313 3.13 5.45 -4.95
C ASN A 313 3.10 6.38 -3.74
N VAL A 314 1.91 6.78 -3.31
CA VAL A 314 1.70 7.56 -2.08
C VAL A 314 1.32 6.62 -0.94
N THR A 315 2.23 6.42 0.01
CA THR A 315 1.99 5.65 1.24
C THR A 315 1.58 6.61 2.34
N TYR A 316 0.28 6.74 2.59
CA TYR A 316 -0.33 7.55 3.64
C TYR A 316 -0.25 6.85 5.00
N ARG A 317 0.22 7.57 6.01
CA ARG A 317 0.43 7.12 7.40
C ARG A 317 -0.32 8.05 8.37
N CYS A 318 -0.81 7.46 9.45
CA CYS A 318 -1.40 8.16 10.59
C CYS A 318 -0.39 8.07 11.75
N TYR A 319 0.36 9.15 11.99
CA TYR A 319 1.21 9.26 13.17
C TYR A 319 0.41 9.81 14.35
N LYS A 320 0.57 9.16 15.51
CA LYS A 320 -0.15 9.53 16.73
C LYS A 320 0.58 10.64 17.48
N GLU A 321 -0.14 11.67 17.90
CA GLU A 321 0.40 12.77 18.72
C GLU A 321 1.03 12.25 20.02
N TYR A 322 0.38 11.28 20.67
CA TYR A 322 0.92 10.59 21.85
C TYR A 322 2.13 9.68 21.57
N LEU A 323 2.61 9.59 20.32
CA LEU A 323 3.87 8.96 19.93
C LEU A 323 4.85 9.96 19.30
N HIS A 324 4.62 11.27 19.46
CA HIS A 324 5.56 12.30 19.03
C HIS A 324 6.97 12.06 19.63
N PRO A 325 8.08 12.33 18.89
CA PRO A 325 9.45 12.06 19.34
C PRO A 325 9.83 12.55 20.74
N ASN A 326 9.20 13.61 21.25
CA ASN A 326 9.37 14.09 22.63
C ASN A 326 9.10 13.00 23.70
N TYR A 327 8.26 12.02 23.39
CA TYR A 327 7.91 10.90 24.28
C TYR A 327 8.65 9.60 23.95
N THR A 328 9.47 9.57 22.88
CA THR A 328 10.21 8.37 22.50
C THR A 328 11.37 8.12 23.47
N PRO A 329 11.46 6.96 24.15
CA PRO A 329 12.55 6.68 25.08
C PRO A 329 13.92 6.77 24.40
N ARG A 330 14.93 7.28 25.13
CA ARG A 330 16.32 7.41 24.65
C ARG A 330 17.16 6.26 25.16
N CYS A 331 17.97 5.69 24.29
CA CYS A 331 18.85 4.58 24.63
C CYS A 331 20.18 5.07 25.25
N LYS A 332 21.04 4.15 25.71
CA LYS A 332 22.37 4.48 26.30
C LYS A 332 23.37 5.12 25.31
N CYS A 333 23.00 5.30 24.05
CA CYS A 333 23.77 6.06 23.04
C CYS A 333 23.23 7.49 22.84
N ASP A 334 22.26 7.93 23.64
CA ASP A 334 21.47 9.16 23.49
C ASP A 334 20.83 9.37 22.10
N VAL A 335 20.40 8.26 21.48
CA VAL A 335 19.50 8.29 20.30
C VAL A 335 18.12 7.75 20.66
N PRO A 336 17.05 8.20 19.99
CA PRO A 336 15.71 7.63 20.15
C PRO A 336 15.69 6.12 19.92
N ALA A 337 14.96 5.40 20.77
CA ALA A 337 14.72 3.98 20.63
C ALA A 337 13.70 3.69 19.52
N VAL A 338 13.85 2.55 18.85
CA VAL A 338 12.89 2.07 17.85
C VAL A 338 11.86 1.16 18.49
N LEU A 339 10.58 1.37 18.20
CA LEU A 339 9.51 0.47 18.63
C LEU A 339 9.46 -0.77 17.74
N ARG A 340 9.42 -1.97 18.36
CA ARG A 340 9.27 -3.24 17.62
C ARG A 340 8.29 -4.18 18.31
N CYS A 341 7.56 -4.96 17.52
CA CYS A 341 6.81 -6.11 18.00
C CYS A 341 7.68 -7.38 18.00
N VAL A 342 7.56 -8.20 19.05
CA VAL A 342 8.25 -9.50 19.15
C VAL A 342 7.55 -10.53 18.27
N GLN A 343 8.29 -11.06 17.29
CA GLN A 343 7.79 -12.00 16.29
C GLN A 343 8.17 -13.46 16.57
N LYS A 344 9.42 -13.70 17.02
CA LYS A 344 10.01 -15.05 17.10
C LYS A 344 9.63 -15.82 18.37
N ARG A 345 10.11 -15.38 19.55
CA ARG A 345 9.94 -16.06 20.84
C ARG A 345 8.44 -16.24 21.15
N ALA A 346 7.98 -17.49 21.34
CA ALA A 346 6.55 -17.78 21.51
C ALA A 346 5.95 -17.14 22.76
N ALA A 347 6.62 -17.25 23.92
CA ALA A 347 6.13 -16.74 25.21
C ALA A 347 5.95 -15.21 25.29
N THR A 348 6.56 -14.46 24.36
CA THR A 348 6.46 -13.00 24.27
C THR A 348 6.01 -12.50 22.90
N ARG A 349 5.52 -13.39 22.01
CA ARG A 349 5.04 -13.00 20.67
C ARG A 349 3.87 -12.03 20.77
N GLY A 350 3.88 -10.98 19.95
CA GLY A 350 2.86 -9.93 19.98
C GLY A 350 3.06 -8.87 21.06
N ARG A 351 4.10 -8.99 21.92
CA ARG A 351 4.49 -7.91 22.84
C ARG A 351 5.34 -6.85 22.14
N TYR A 352 5.25 -5.61 22.59
CA TYR A 352 6.01 -4.49 22.06
C TYR A 352 7.18 -4.11 22.96
N MET A 353 8.29 -3.68 22.36
CA MET A 353 9.52 -3.31 23.06
C MET A 353 10.19 -2.12 22.40
N TRP A 354 10.78 -1.25 23.21
CA TRP A 354 11.76 -0.25 22.77
C TRP A 354 13.14 -0.89 22.76
N MET A 355 13.96 -0.56 21.77
CA MET A 355 15.36 -1.00 21.71
C MET A 355 16.26 0.01 21.02
N CYS A 356 17.57 -0.08 21.26
CA CYS A 356 18.55 0.72 20.52
C CYS A 356 18.53 0.39 19.02
N HIS A 357 18.60 1.41 18.17
CA HIS A 357 18.75 1.28 16.71
C HIS A 357 20.10 1.79 16.17
N SER A 358 20.94 2.37 17.02
CA SER A 358 22.22 3.04 16.67
C SER A 358 23.15 2.20 15.76
N GLY A 359 23.26 0.89 16.01
CA GLY A 359 24.07 -0.02 15.19
C GLY A 359 23.56 -0.30 13.77
N TYR A 360 22.52 0.40 13.31
CA TYR A 360 22.08 0.43 11.89
C TYR A 360 22.43 1.76 11.20
N THR A 361 22.92 2.75 11.95
CA THR A 361 23.44 4.02 11.41
C THR A 361 24.90 3.83 11.01
N PRO A 362 25.34 4.26 9.80
CA PRO A 362 26.72 4.13 9.37
C PRO A 362 27.72 4.74 10.37
N GLY A 363 28.77 3.99 10.72
CA GLY A 363 29.83 4.44 11.65
C GLY A 363 29.47 4.44 13.14
N GLN A 364 28.25 4.03 13.53
CA GLN A 364 27.80 4.01 14.93
C GLN A 364 27.78 2.59 15.51
N THR A 365 27.99 2.49 16.83
CA THR A 365 27.82 1.22 17.56
C THR A 365 26.48 1.20 18.32
N GLY A 366 25.94 0.01 18.53
CA GLY A 366 24.68 -0.20 19.26
C GLY A 366 24.90 -0.58 20.72
N CYS A 367 24.15 0.03 21.63
CA CYS A 367 24.07 -0.41 23.02
C CYS A 367 22.98 -1.48 23.25
N SER A 368 23.09 -2.22 24.35
CA SER A 368 22.12 -3.25 24.78
C SER A 368 20.85 -2.68 25.45
N TYR A 369 20.43 -1.45 25.12
CA TYR A 369 19.20 -0.88 25.67
C TYR A 369 17.97 -1.61 25.12
N PHE A 370 17.08 -1.98 26.05
CA PHE A 370 15.85 -2.73 25.86
C PHE A 370 14.87 -2.32 26.96
N GLU A 371 13.59 -2.15 26.60
CA GLU A 371 12.52 -1.84 27.55
C GLU A 371 11.19 -2.40 27.03
N TRP A 372 10.36 -2.98 27.91
CA TRP A 372 8.99 -3.38 27.53
C TRP A 372 8.11 -2.13 27.41
N ALA A 373 7.61 -1.84 26.22
CA ALA A 373 6.74 -0.67 26.02
C ALA A 373 5.42 -0.85 26.78
N ALA A 374 4.97 0.13 27.55
CA ALA A 374 3.64 0.07 28.15
C ALA A 374 2.57 0.49 27.12
N PHE A 375 1.57 -0.35 26.91
CA PHE A 375 0.41 -0.07 26.04
C PHE A 375 -0.84 -0.74 26.58
N ASP A 376 -1.98 -0.03 26.58
CA ASP A 376 -3.29 -0.60 26.88
C ASP A 376 -3.90 -1.35 25.67
N ASP A 377 -5.16 -1.79 25.77
CA ASP A 377 -5.82 -2.52 24.67
C ASP A 377 -6.08 -1.65 23.42
N ASP A 378 -6.10 -0.32 23.55
CA ASP A 378 -6.22 0.64 22.44
C ASP A 378 -4.87 0.99 21.81
N GLY A 379 -3.76 0.50 22.37
CA GLY A 379 -2.42 0.88 21.93
C GLY A 379 -2.00 2.28 22.41
N ARG A 380 -2.61 2.80 23.47
CA ARG A 380 -2.23 4.06 24.13
C ARG A 380 -1.08 3.81 25.12
N PRO A 381 -0.01 4.63 25.12
CA PRO A 381 1.02 4.61 26.16
C PRO A 381 0.57 5.34 27.44
N PRO A 382 1.29 5.23 28.57
CA PRO A 382 0.85 5.75 29.88
C PRO A 382 0.63 7.26 29.98
N TRP A 383 1.22 8.04 29.07
CA TRP A 383 1.10 9.50 29.02
C TRP A 383 0.02 9.99 28.04
N ALA A 384 -0.68 9.08 27.36
CA ALA A 384 -1.79 9.42 26.47
C ALA A 384 -3.10 9.58 27.27
N GLU A 385 -3.94 10.53 26.85
CA GLU A 385 -5.28 10.69 27.40
C GLU A 385 -6.09 9.39 27.21
N GLY A 386 -6.85 9.01 28.25
CA GLY A 386 -7.71 7.82 28.24
C GLY A 386 -6.99 6.47 28.40
N TYR A 387 -5.70 6.46 28.75
CA TYR A 387 -4.93 5.22 28.97
C TYR A 387 -5.55 4.32 30.07
N GLN A 388 -5.78 3.04 29.73
CA GLN A 388 -6.54 2.11 30.57
C GLN A 388 -5.68 1.13 31.39
N GLY A 389 -4.35 1.34 31.44
CA GLY A 389 -3.41 0.46 32.12
C GLY A 389 -2.73 -0.58 31.22
N ASN A 390 -1.58 -1.10 31.63
CA ASN A 390 -0.69 -1.83 30.73
C ASN A 390 -1.23 -3.22 30.37
N ALA A 391 -1.63 -3.39 29.11
CA ALA A 391 -2.04 -4.65 28.53
C ALA A 391 -0.88 -5.42 27.85
N ASN A 392 0.31 -4.82 27.70
CA ASN A 392 1.50 -5.45 27.10
C ASN A 392 2.26 -6.38 28.07
N LEU A 393 1.52 -7.24 28.78
CA LEU A 393 2.02 -8.18 29.78
C LEU A 393 2.30 -9.58 29.18
N PRO A 394 3.15 -10.42 29.81
CA PRO A 394 3.34 -11.81 29.39
C PRO A 394 2.07 -12.64 29.65
N ALA A 395 1.73 -13.53 28.71
CA ALA A 395 0.47 -14.31 28.72
C ALA A 395 0.32 -15.31 29.88
N SER A 396 1.34 -15.47 30.74
CA SER A 396 1.37 -16.41 31.86
C SER A 396 1.78 -15.76 33.20
N GLY A 397 1.77 -14.42 33.29
CA GLY A 397 2.07 -13.66 34.51
C GLY A 397 3.53 -13.74 35.00
N ARG A 398 4.36 -14.62 34.44
CA ARG A 398 5.81 -14.68 34.70
C ARG A 398 6.53 -13.77 33.73
N GLU A 399 7.20 -12.76 34.25
CA GLU A 399 8.20 -12.03 33.46
C GLU A 399 9.40 -12.95 33.21
N ALA A 400 9.75 -13.10 31.93
CA ALA A 400 11.02 -13.67 31.53
C ALA A 400 11.99 -12.51 31.24
N PRO A 401 13.25 -12.57 31.72
CA PRO A 401 14.27 -11.56 31.42
C PRO A 401 14.72 -11.56 29.94
#